data_AF-A0A699RM25-F1
#
_entry.id   AF-A0A699RM25-F1
#
_cell.length_a   1.000
_cell.length_b   1.000
_cell.length_c   1.000
_cell.angle_alpha   90.00
_cell.angle_beta   90.00
_cell.angle_gamma   90.00
#
_symmetry.space_group_name_H-M   'P 1'
#
loop_
_entity.id
_entity.type
_entity.pdbx_description
1 polymer ?
#
loop_
_entity_poly.entity_id
_entity_poly.type
_entity_poly.pdbx_seq_one_letter_code
_entity_poly.pdbx_strand_id
1 'polypeptide(L)'
;EVILNGDSPVPTRVVEGVIQSVAPTTVEQRLARKNELKARGTLLMALLDKHQLKFNSHKDAKTLMKAIEKRFGGNTETNKVQKTLLKQQFKNFIGSSSKGLDQIHDRLQKLVSQLEIHGVSLSQEDVNMKFLRNLPSKWKTHTLI
;
A
#
# COMPACT_ATOMS: atom_id res chain seq x y z
N GLU A 1 48.91 17.81 23.66
CA GLU A 1 47.63 18.27 24.23
C GLU A 1 46.99 19.28 23.29
N VAL A 2 45.73 19.07 22.91
CA VAL A 2 44.93 20.02 22.13
C VAL A 2 43.64 20.23 22.92
N ILE A 3 43.44 21.44 23.44
CA ILE A 3 42.35 21.76 24.36
C ILE A 3 41.06 21.96 23.55
N LEU A 4 40.11 21.05 23.75
CA LEU A 4 38.72 21.15 23.32
C LEU A 4 37.98 22.16 24.21
N ASN A 5 37.68 23.35 23.69
CA ASN A 5 36.66 24.22 24.28
C ASN A 5 35.39 24.10 23.46
N GLY A 6 34.51 23.20 23.93
CA GLY A 6 33.19 22.96 23.39
C GLY A 6 32.12 23.75 24.13
N ASP A 7 31.96 25.02 23.82
CA ASP A 7 30.73 25.77 24.09
C ASP A 7 30.35 26.53 22.84
N SER A 8 29.41 25.97 22.08
CA SER A 8 28.81 26.63 20.93
C SER A 8 27.75 27.62 21.45
N PRO A 9 27.81 28.91 21.12
CA PRO A 9 26.92 29.91 21.69
C PRO A 9 25.46 29.64 21.30
N VAL A 10 24.54 29.88 22.25
CA VAL A 10 23.10 29.71 22.08
C VAL A 10 22.61 30.54 20.88
N PRO A 11 21.89 29.94 19.90
CA PRO A 11 21.35 30.68 18.76
C PRO A 11 20.41 31.78 19.23
N THR A 12 20.84 33.02 19.08
CA THR A 12 20.09 34.20 19.50
C THR A 12 19.48 34.86 18.26
N ARG A 13 18.17 35.08 18.24
CA ARG A 13 17.49 35.81 17.15
C ARG A 13 16.97 37.13 17.71
N VAL A 14 17.46 38.25 17.16
CA VAL A 14 17.02 39.60 17.55
C VAL A 14 15.73 39.91 16.80
N VAL A 15 14.65 40.15 17.54
CA VAL A 15 13.40 40.73 17.03
C VAL A 15 13.14 42.00 17.84
N GLU A 16 13.11 43.15 17.18
CA GLU A 16 12.81 44.48 17.77
C GLU A 16 13.50 44.77 19.13
N GLY A 17 14.81 44.55 19.21
CA GLY A 17 15.60 44.93 20.38
C GLY A 17 15.40 44.08 21.65
N VAL A 18 14.54 43.05 21.61
CA VAL A 18 14.39 42.10 22.72
C VAL A 18 15.12 40.79 22.38
N ILE A 19 16.10 40.44 23.20
CA ILE A 19 16.83 39.17 23.10
C ILE A 19 15.91 38.06 23.64
N GLN A 20 15.29 37.29 22.74
CA GLN A 20 14.51 36.11 23.13
C GLN A 20 15.41 34.86 23.03
N SER A 21 15.71 34.23 24.17
CA SER A 21 16.46 32.98 24.20
C SER A 21 15.60 31.85 23.63
N VAL A 22 16.04 31.26 22.51
CA VAL A 22 15.43 30.03 22.00
C VAL A 22 16.06 28.87 22.76
N ALA A 23 15.26 28.11 23.51
CA ALA A 23 15.73 26.97 24.27
C ALA A 23 16.52 25.99 23.38
N PRO A 24 17.66 25.44 23.85
CA PRO A 24 18.40 24.41 23.12
C PRO A 24 17.49 23.24 22.80
N THR A 25 17.35 22.93 21.52
CA THR A 25 16.56 21.78 21.07
C THR A 25 17.35 20.52 21.47
N THR A 26 16.77 19.65 22.31
CA THR A 26 17.42 18.41 22.76
C THR A 26 17.83 17.54 21.57
N VAL A 27 18.87 16.72 21.73
CA VAL A 27 19.37 15.79 20.70
C VAL A 27 18.23 14.94 20.12
N GLU A 28 17.31 14.49 20.97
CA GLU A 28 16.12 13.74 20.59
C GLU A 28 15.17 14.53 19.69
N GLN A 29 14.91 15.81 19.99
CA GLN A 29 14.05 16.65 19.15
C GLN A 29 14.66 16.90 17.76
N ARG A 30 15.99 17.06 17.67
CA ARG A 30 16.69 17.17 16.38
C ARG A 30 16.58 15.88 15.57
N LEU A 31 16.73 14.73 16.24
CA LEU A 31 16.56 13.42 15.62
C LEU A 31 15.12 13.20 15.11
N ALA A 32 14.12 13.52 15.94
CA ALA A 32 12.71 13.42 15.58
C ALA A 32 12.38 14.27 14.34
N ARG A 33 12.85 15.53 14.28
CA ARG A 33 12.67 16.40 13.10
C ARG A 33 13.32 15.84 11.84
N LYS A 34 14.52 15.25 11.95
CA LYS A 34 15.20 14.61 10.82
C LYS A 34 14.41 13.41 10.29
N ASN A 35 13.91 12.57 11.19
CA ASN A 35 13.09 11.41 10.83
C ASN A 35 11.78 11.84 10.18
N GLU A 36 11.14 12.89 10.68
CA GLU A 36 9.92 13.46 10.12
C GLU A 36 10.12 13.95 8.68
N LEU A 37 11.19 14.71 8.43
CA LEU A 37 11.54 15.18 7.09
C LEU A 37 11.84 14.02 6.13
N LYS A 38 12.54 12.99 6.62
CA LYS A 38 12.84 11.78 5.83
C LYS A 38 11.56 11.02 5.48
N ALA A 39 10.68 10.79 6.45
CA ALA A 39 9.40 10.10 6.24
C ALA A 39 8.53 10.86 5.22
N ARG A 40 8.38 12.18 5.39
CA ARG A 40 7.63 13.03 4.46
C ARG A 40 8.24 13.01 3.05
N GLY A 41 9.57 13.10 2.94
CA GLY A 41 10.28 13.04 1.67
C GLY A 41 10.05 11.71 0.94
N THR A 42 10.15 10.58 1.64
CA THR A 42 9.88 9.25 1.06
C THR A 42 8.43 9.12 0.58
N LEU A 43 7.46 9.59 1.38
CA LEU A 43 6.04 9.56 0.98
C LEU A 43 5.76 10.39 -0.28
N LEU A 44 6.40 11.55 -0.43
CA LEU A 44 6.26 12.37 -1.63
C LEU A 44 6.90 11.72 -2.86
N MET A 45 8.07 11.10 -2.71
CA MET A 45 8.74 10.38 -3.81
C MET A 45 7.97 9.14 -4.28
N ALA A 46 7.20 8.51 -3.40
CA ALA A 46 6.35 7.36 -3.75
C ALA A 46 5.13 7.75 -4.62
N LEU A 47 4.79 9.05 -4.69
CA LEU A 47 3.68 9.54 -5.50
C LEU A 47 4.18 9.95 -6.89
N LEU A 48 3.47 9.54 -7.95
CA LEU A 48 3.69 10.06 -9.31
C LEU A 48 3.59 11.60 -9.32
N ASP A 49 4.48 12.28 -10.06
CA ASP A 49 4.61 13.75 -10.08
C ASP A 49 3.27 14.48 -10.30
N LYS A 50 2.39 13.94 -11.16
CA LYS A 50 1.03 14.46 -11.42
C LYS A 50 0.14 14.58 -10.18
N HIS A 51 0.50 13.93 -9.07
CA HIS A 51 -0.24 13.94 -7.82
C HIS A 51 0.52 14.63 -6.68
N GLN A 52 1.86 14.74 -6.75
CA GLN A 52 2.69 15.32 -5.69
C GLN A 52 2.28 16.74 -5.30
N LEU A 53 2.05 17.63 -6.28
CA LEU A 53 1.66 19.03 -6.02
C LEU A 53 0.41 19.15 -5.14
N LYS A 54 -0.51 18.19 -5.22
CA LYS A 54 -1.76 18.19 -4.44
C LYS A 54 -1.56 17.80 -2.97
N PHE A 55 -0.40 17.27 -2.61
CA PHE A 55 -0.08 16.80 -1.26
C PHE A 55 1.01 17.63 -0.56
N ASN A 56 1.63 18.59 -1.26
CA ASN A 56 2.71 19.42 -0.70
C ASN A 56 2.26 20.32 0.46
N SER A 57 0.95 20.57 0.60
CA SER A 57 0.37 21.36 1.69
C SER A 57 0.44 20.67 3.06
N HIS A 58 0.65 19.36 3.11
CA HIS A 58 0.76 18.61 4.35
C HIS A 58 2.15 18.81 4.97
N LYS A 59 2.19 19.33 6.19
CA LYS A 59 3.44 19.72 6.89
C LYS A 59 4.13 18.54 7.55
N ASP A 60 3.37 17.54 7.95
CA ASP A 60 3.84 16.34 8.65
C ASP A 60 3.51 15.07 7.85
N ALA A 61 4.33 14.04 8.03
CA ALA A 61 4.22 12.74 7.38
C ALA A 61 2.90 12.04 7.73
N LYS A 62 2.37 12.25 8.95
CA LYS A 62 1.13 11.64 9.41
C LYS A 62 -0.09 12.20 8.67
N THR A 63 -0.20 13.51 8.52
CA THR A 63 -1.28 14.14 7.75
C THR A 63 -1.14 13.86 6.26
N LEU A 64 0.09 13.82 5.74
CA LEU A 64 0.37 13.40 4.38
C LEU A 64 -0.13 11.97 4.12
N MET A 65 0.23 11.01 4.98
CA MET A 65 -0.20 9.61 4.88
C MET A 65 -1.73 9.49 4.88
N LYS A 66 -2.41 10.13 5.84
CA LYS A 66 -3.89 10.13 5.90
C LYS A 66 -4.54 10.70 4.64
N ALA A 67 -3.97 11.74 4.05
CA ALA A 67 -4.48 12.31 2.81
C ALA A 67 -4.29 11.35 1.62
N ILE A 68 -3.13 10.69 1.55
CA ILE A 68 -2.84 9.66 0.53
C ILE A 68 -3.83 8.51 0.67
N GLU A 69 -4.03 7.98 1.89
CA GLU A 69 -5.02 6.93 2.19
C GLU A 69 -6.43 7.37 1.82
N LYS A 70 -6.85 8.58 2.19
CA LYS A 70 -8.18 9.10 1.85
C LYS A 70 -8.40 9.18 0.33
N ARG A 71 -7.36 9.52 -0.42
CA ARG A 71 -7.46 9.71 -1.88
C ARG A 71 -7.30 8.42 -2.68
N PHE A 72 -6.45 7.50 -2.21
CA PHE A 72 -6.04 6.30 -2.96
C PHE A 72 -6.34 4.98 -2.26
N GLY A 73 -6.69 4.99 -0.97
CA GLY A 73 -6.99 3.79 -0.17
C GLY A 73 -8.28 3.07 -0.56
N GLY A 74 -8.91 3.47 -1.66
CA GLY A 74 -10.24 3.02 -2.07
C GLY A 74 -11.33 3.56 -1.17
N ASN A 75 -12.58 3.54 -1.64
CA ASN A 75 -13.71 3.74 -0.74
C ASN A 75 -14.23 2.38 -0.25
N THR A 76 -14.62 2.31 1.02
CA THR A 76 -15.05 1.07 1.69
C THR A 76 -16.19 0.38 0.95
N GLU A 77 -17.13 1.16 0.40
CA GLU A 77 -18.31 0.65 -0.31
C GLU A 77 -17.95 -0.02 -1.64
N THR A 78 -17.07 0.60 -2.43
CA THR A 78 -16.60 0.08 -3.72
C THR A 78 -15.73 -1.14 -3.52
N ASN A 79 -14.89 -1.18 -2.47
CA ASN A 79 -14.15 -2.39 -2.12
C ASN A 79 -15.12 -3.53 -1.76
N LYS A 80 -16.18 -3.25 -1.00
CA LYS A 80 -17.23 -4.24 -0.70
C LYS A 80 -17.94 -4.75 -1.96
N VAL A 81 -18.33 -3.85 -2.86
CA VAL A 81 -18.96 -4.21 -4.15
C VAL A 81 -18.01 -5.05 -5.01
N GLN A 82 -16.76 -4.63 -5.18
CA GLN A 82 -15.73 -5.37 -5.93
C GLN A 82 -15.51 -6.78 -5.35
N LYS A 83 -15.39 -6.88 -4.02
CA LYS A 83 -15.27 -8.16 -3.32
C LYS A 83 -16.45 -9.09 -3.58
N THR A 84 -17.68 -8.58 -3.57
CA THR A 84 -18.87 -9.37 -3.90
C THR A 84 -18.89 -9.82 -5.37
N LEU A 85 -18.50 -8.92 -6.30
CA LEU A 85 -18.42 -9.24 -7.72
C LEU A 85 -17.37 -10.33 -8.00
N LEU A 86 -16.18 -10.25 -7.41
CA LEU A 86 -15.14 -11.26 -7.58
C LEU A 86 -15.56 -12.62 -7.02
N LYS A 87 -16.21 -12.66 -5.84
CA LYS A 87 -16.78 -13.89 -5.28
C LYS A 87 -17.80 -14.51 -6.23
N GLN A 88 -18.64 -13.69 -6.84
CA GLN A 88 -19.63 -14.15 -7.81
C GLN A 88 -18.97 -14.66 -9.10
N GLN A 89 -17.94 -13.98 -9.59
CA GLN A 89 -17.14 -14.45 -10.73
C GLN A 89 -16.47 -15.80 -10.44
N PHE A 90 -15.97 -16.01 -9.22
CA PHE A 90 -15.38 -17.30 -8.82
C PHE A 90 -16.43 -18.40 -8.71
N LYS A 91 -17.58 -18.09 -8.11
CA LYS A 91 -18.71 -19.03 -8.04
C LYS A 91 -19.14 -19.48 -9.45
N ASN A 92 -19.29 -18.52 -10.35
CA ASN A 92 -19.74 -18.70 -11.73
C ASN A 92 -18.60 -18.96 -12.72
N PHE A 93 -17.40 -19.29 -12.24
CA PHE A 93 -16.27 -19.57 -13.11
C PHE A 93 -16.56 -20.82 -13.94
N ILE A 94 -16.52 -20.66 -15.27
CA ILE A 94 -16.71 -21.74 -16.24
C ILE A 94 -15.45 -21.90 -17.09
N GLY A 95 -14.91 -23.11 -17.11
CA GLY A 95 -13.91 -23.56 -18.07
C GLY A 95 -14.57 -23.66 -19.45
N SER A 96 -14.08 -22.91 -20.43
CA SER A 96 -14.60 -23.01 -21.79
C SER A 96 -14.09 -24.30 -22.42
N SER A 97 -14.98 -25.09 -23.03
CA SER A 97 -14.63 -26.38 -23.66
C SER A 97 -13.63 -26.24 -24.82
N SER A 98 -13.53 -25.06 -25.42
CA SER A 98 -12.59 -24.75 -26.50
C SER A 98 -11.23 -24.21 -26.02
N LYS A 99 -11.06 -23.95 -24.71
CA LYS A 99 -9.80 -23.43 -24.16
C LYS A 99 -8.87 -24.54 -23.67
N GLY A 100 -7.57 -24.26 -23.76
CA GLY A 100 -6.52 -25.10 -23.20
C GLY A 100 -6.60 -25.20 -21.68
N LEU A 101 -5.99 -26.26 -21.12
CA LEU A 101 -5.95 -26.49 -19.67
C LEU A 101 -5.16 -25.37 -18.96
N ASP A 102 -4.03 -24.98 -19.56
CA ASP A 102 -3.20 -23.83 -19.22
C ASP A 102 -4.02 -22.54 -19.16
N GLN A 103 -4.83 -22.27 -20.18
CA GLN A 103 -5.65 -21.05 -20.23
C GLN A 103 -6.75 -21.03 -19.16
N ILE A 104 -7.29 -22.19 -18.79
CA ILE A 104 -8.27 -22.31 -17.70
C ILE A 104 -7.57 -22.08 -16.36
N HIS A 105 -6.40 -22.69 -16.18
CA HIS A 105 -5.57 -22.49 -15.00
C HIS A 105 -5.20 -21.01 -14.81
N ASP A 106 -4.65 -20.36 -15.84
CA ASP A 106 -4.22 -18.95 -15.76
C ASP A 106 -5.38 -18.00 -15.44
N ARG A 107 -6.56 -18.25 -16.02
CA ARG A 107 -7.76 -17.45 -15.73
C ARG A 107 -8.25 -17.67 -14.31
N LEU A 108 -8.22 -18.90 -13.81
CA LEU A 108 -8.61 -19.21 -12.43
C LEU A 108 -7.61 -18.57 -11.46
N GLN A 109 -6.31 -18.75 -11.71
CA GLN A 109 -5.25 -18.20 -10.87
C GLN A 109 -5.30 -16.68 -10.82
N LYS A 110 -5.54 -16.02 -11.96
CA LYS A 110 -5.75 -14.57 -12.02
C LYS A 110 -6.91 -14.12 -11.12
N LEU A 111 -8.00 -14.88 -11.10
CA LEU A 111 -9.15 -14.57 -10.25
C LEU A 111 -8.85 -14.80 -8.76
N VAL A 112 -8.10 -15.85 -8.43
CA VAL A 112 -7.64 -16.13 -7.06
C VAL A 112 -6.74 -15.00 -6.56
N SER A 113 -5.76 -14.56 -7.35
CA SER A 113 -4.88 -13.43 -6.98
C SER A 113 -5.67 -12.13 -6.77
N GLN A 114 -6.69 -11.85 -7.59
CA GLN A 114 -7.55 -10.68 -7.39
C GLN A 114 -8.36 -10.74 -6.08
N LEU A 115 -8.86 -11.92 -5.72
CA LEU A 115 -9.56 -12.13 -4.45
C LEU A 115 -8.64 -11.90 -3.26
N GLU A 116 -7.42 -12.41 -3.32
CA GLU A 116 -6.42 -12.27 -2.25
C GLU A 116 -6.05 -10.80 -2.02
N ILE A 117 -5.82 -10.03 -3.08
CA ILE A 117 -5.55 -8.58 -3.02
C ILE A 117 -6.72 -7.81 -2.36
N HIS A 118 -7.95 -8.31 -2.43
CA HIS A 118 -9.13 -7.74 -1.77
C HIS A 118 -9.47 -8.41 -0.42
N GLY A 119 -8.49 -9.12 0.17
CA GLY A 119 -8.61 -9.74 1.47
C GLY A 119 -9.64 -10.87 1.50
N VAL A 120 -9.77 -11.61 0.40
CA VAL A 120 -10.49 -12.89 0.35
C VAL A 120 -9.48 -13.99 0.07
N SER A 121 -9.13 -14.73 1.11
CA SER A 121 -8.38 -15.97 0.96
C SER A 121 -9.34 -17.10 0.56
N LEU A 122 -8.89 -17.94 -0.38
CA LEU A 122 -9.53 -19.21 -0.72
C LEU A 122 -8.63 -20.34 -0.25
N SER A 123 -9.20 -21.44 0.20
CA SER A 123 -8.41 -22.64 0.47
C SER A 123 -7.88 -23.21 -0.84
N GLN A 124 -6.71 -23.85 -0.80
CA GLN A 124 -6.19 -24.55 -1.97
C GLN A 124 -7.16 -25.66 -2.44
N GLU A 125 -7.87 -26.28 -1.50
CA GLU A 125 -8.90 -27.28 -1.80
C GLU A 125 -10.06 -26.71 -2.61
N ASP A 126 -10.59 -25.53 -2.25
CA ASP A 126 -11.66 -24.85 -2.99
C ASP A 126 -11.22 -24.50 -4.42
N VAL A 127 -9.98 -24.04 -4.57
CA VAL A 127 -9.39 -23.70 -5.87
C VAL A 127 -9.21 -24.96 -6.72
N ASN A 128 -8.67 -26.03 -6.14
CA ASN A 128 -8.50 -27.33 -6.81
C ASN A 128 -9.85 -27.88 -7.27
N MET A 129 -10.86 -27.88 -6.38
CA MET A 129 -12.21 -28.33 -6.72
C MET A 129 -12.84 -27.48 -7.81
N LYS A 130 -12.61 -26.16 -7.80
CA LYS A 130 -13.09 -25.27 -8.88
C LYS A 130 -12.43 -25.60 -10.21
N PHE A 131 -11.13 -25.90 -10.21
CA PHE A 131 -10.39 -26.28 -11.41
C PHE A 131 -10.86 -27.62 -11.98
N LEU A 132 -10.95 -28.66 -11.14
CA LEU A 132 -11.37 -30.02 -11.54
C LEU A 132 -12.79 -30.03 -12.13
N ARG A 133 -13.73 -29.27 -11.55
CA ARG A 133 -15.10 -29.15 -12.08
C ARG A 133 -15.15 -28.50 -13.47
N ASN A 134 -14.14 -27.71 -13.79
CA ASN A 134 -14.05 -26.90 -15.01
C ASN A 134 -13.03 -27.42 -16.02
N LEU A 135 -12.61 -28.68 -15.89
CA LEU A 135 -11.76 -29.32 -16.88
C LEU A 135 -12.43 -29.34 -18.27
N PRO A 136 -11.67 -29.11 -19.36
CA PRO A 136 -12.17 -29.34 -20.70
C PRO A 136 -12.69 -30.77 -20.86
N SER A 137 -13.70 -30.98 -21.71
CA SER A 137 -14.34 -32.30 -21.89
C SER A 137 -13.35 -33.43 -22.20
N LYS A 138 -12.30 -33.15 -22.99
CA LYS A 138 -11.21 -34.10 -23.30
C LYS A 138 -10.47 -34.65 -22.08
N TRP A 139 -10.46 -33.92 -20.96
CA TRP A 139 -9.81 -34.32 -19.72
C TRP A 139 -10.76 -34.99 -18.73
N LYS A 140 -12.08 -34.80 -18.88
CA LYS A 140 -13.08 -35.37 -17.96
C LYS A 140 -13.12 -36.89 -17.97
N THR A 141 -12.83 -37.53 -19.10
CA THR A 141 -12.79 -39.01 -19.21
C THR A 141 -11.60 -39.65 -18.51
N HIS A 142 -10.55 -38.88 -18.22
CA HIS A 142 -9.34 -39.36 -17.55
C HIS A 142 -9.37 -39.09 -16.04
N THR A 143 -10.41 -38.41 -15.56
CA THR A 143 -10.61 -38.05 -14.16
C THR A 143 -11.84 -38.80 -13.63
N LEU A 144 -11.73 -40.13 -13.56
CA LEU A 144 -12.69 -40.94 -12.80
C LEU A 144 -12.40 -40.71 -11.31
N ILE A 145 -13.24 -39.92 -10.65
CA ILE A 145 -13.36 -39.85 -9.18
C ILE A 145 -14.57 -40.69 -8.81
#